data_AF-A0A316AA91-F1
#
_entry.id   AF-A0A316AA91-F1
#
_cell.length_a   1.000
_cell.length_b   1.000
_cell.length_c   1.000
_cell.angle_alpha   90.00
_cell.angle_beta   90.00
_cell.angle_gamma   90.00
#
_symmetry.space_group_name_H-M   'P 1'
#
loop_
_entity.id
_entity.type
_entity.pdbx_description
1 polymer ?
#
loop_
_entity_poly.entity_id
_entity_poly.type
_entity_poly.pdbx_seq_one_letter_code
_entity_poly.pdbx_strand_id
1 'polypeptide(L)'
;MSAAPRRSGVSPLPLLTAVPGPEEAQLVAALGRVPGVVVVRRCADLGELLSASAAGHGRAALLSADLHRLDRDALARLAVSGTAVVGVLPAVGAASAAARLQAMGVSHVVSAGATGVEVAAVVTAAVTEAASGVHDDGSAAGGRVPSPTPVPSVERAPLSAPSASPQDPRLDRDDDDEDDDGGTVPLDPARRAGRLLAVWGAPGAPGRTTVAVSVAAELAALGEHVLLVDADTWAASTAQALGLLDESAGIAAACRAAAAGTLTPGRLLQLAPAASPRLSVLTGLPRADRWHELGAAALEELWSTCRTAATWTVIDCAAPLEQDEELVLDTAAPRRNAATTTALTCADEMLVVGQADPVGLQRLVRALADLAEALPELAGPPRAVVTKVRSSAVGQGPSARVAEALARYAGVRDAVLVPDDRAACDLALLTGRTLRECAPGSAARTALAGLARELATRALEADGEGTPAPVRTRRRRWVRMRG
;
A
#
# COMPACT_ATOMS: atom_id res chain seq x y z
N MET A 1 -19.74 -7.23 -61.19
CA MET A 1 -18.90 -7.80 -60.11
C MET A 1 -19.31 -7.15 -58.81
N SER A 2 -20.06 -7.88 -57.99
CA SER A 2 -20.65 -7.43 -56.73
C SER A 2 -19.56 -7.24 -55.67
N ALA A 3 -19.45 -6.04 -55.11
CA ALA A 3 -18.57 -5.78 -53.98
C ALA A 3 -19.14 -6.50 -52.75
N ALA A 4 -18.39 -7.47 -52.21
CA ALA A 4 -18.73 -8.12 -50.95
C ALA A 4 -18.56 -7.11 -49.79
N PRO A 5 -19.48 -7.07 -48.80
CA PRO A 5 -19.34 -6.18 -47.67
C PRO A 5 -18.17 -6.63 -46.81
N ARG A 6 -17.28 -5.69 -46.45
CA ARG A 6 -16.26 -5.91 -45.42
C ARG A 6 -16.99 -6.26 -44.13
N ARG A 7 -16.95 -7.52 -43.72
CA ARG A 7 -17.33 -7.93 -42.36
C ARG A 7 -16.48 -7.10 -41.40
N SER A 8 -17.12 -6.29 -40.57
CA SER A 8 -16.52 -5.75 -39.35
C SER A 8 -16.17 -6.93 -38.45
N GLY A 9 -15.02 -7.55 -38.72
CA GLY A 9 -14.54 -8.73 -37.99
C GLY A 9 -14.16 -8.30 -36.58
N VAL A 10 -14.96 -8.70 -35.60
CA VAL A 10 -14.53 -8.69 -34.20
C VAL A 10 -13.28 -9.55 -34.13
N SER A 11 -12.12 -8.95 -33.89
CA SER A 11 -10.87 -9.69 -33.71
C SER A 11 -11.06 -10.67 -32.55
N PRO A 12 -10.68 -11.94 -32.70
CA PRO A 12 -10.83 -12.91 -31.62
C PRO A 12 -10.07 -12.44 -30.39
N LEU A 13 -10.69 -12.56 -29.21
CA LEU A 13 -10.11 -12.19 -27.94
C LEU A 13 -9.09 -13.25 -27.50
N PRO A 14 -7.80 -12.90 -27.35
CA PRO A 14 -6.78 -13.85 -26.95
C PRO A 14 -6.88 -14.16 -25.45
N LEU A 15 -7.04 -15.45 -25.14
CA LEU A 15 -7.28 -15.98 -23.80
C LEU A 15 -6.13 -16.89 -23.35
N LEU A 16 -5.60 -16.62 -22.16
CA LEU A 16 -4.66 -17.50 -21.46
C LEU A 16 -5.43 -18.43 -20.50
N THR A 17 -4.95 -19.64 -20.28
CA THR A 17 -5.52 -20.55 -19.27
C THR A 17 -4.45 -21.01 -18.29
N ALA A 18 -4.76 -21.01 -17.00
CA ALA A 18 -3.95 -21.57 -15.93
C ALA A 18 -4.88 -22.34 -14.97
N VAL A 19 -5.44 -23.43 -15.49
CA VAL A 19 -6.35 -24.33 -14.77
C VAL A 19 -5.65 -25.69 -14.71
N PRO A 20 -5.16 -26.15 -13.55
CA PRO A 20 -4.54 -27.45 -13.45
C PRO A 20 -5.60 -28.57 -13.55
N GLY A 21 -5.22 -29.72 -14.12
CA GLY A 21 -6.04 -30.93 -14.10
C GLY A 21 -7.03 -31.08 -15.27
N PRO A 22 -7.97 -32.04 -15.17
CA PRO A 22 -8.84 -32.44 -16.28
C PRO A 22 -9.87 -31.38 -16.69
N GLU A 23 -10.17 -30.43 -15.81
CA GLU A 23 -11.09 -29.31 -16.05
C GLU A 23 -10.59 -28.41 -17.19
N GLU A 24 -9.27 -28.25 -17.33
CA GLU A 24 -8.66 -27.45 -18.39
C GLU A 24 -9.03 -27.98 -19.78
N ALA A 25 -8.91 -29.29 -20.00
CA ALA A 25 -9.18 -29.90 -21.30
C ALA A 25 -10.66 -29.74 -21.69
N GLN A 26 -11.56 -29.80 -20.70
CA GLN A 26 -13.00 -29.61 -20.91
C GLN A 26 -13.31 -28.15 -21.28
N LEU A 27 -12.75 -27.19 -20.55
CA LEU A 27 -12.92 -25.76 -20.81
C LEU A 27 -12.36 -25.35 -22.17
N VAL A 28 -11.15 -25.81 -22.51
CA VAL A 28 -10.51 -25.53 -23.82
C VAL A 28 -11.32 -26.15 -24.96
N ALA A 29 -11.80 -27.39 -24.80
CA ALA A 29 -12.65 -28.03 -25.81
C ALA A 29 -14.01 -27.34 -25.96
N ALA A 30 -14.58 -26.82 -24.87
CA ALA A 30 -15.83 -26.06 -24.90
C ALA A 30 -15.64 -24.71 -25.61
N LEU A 31 -14.55 -24.00 -25.33
CA LEU A 31 -14.20 -22.72 -25.95
C LEU A 31 -13.86 -22.84 -27.44
N GLY A 32 -13.20 -23.92 -27.86
CA GLY A 32 -12.88 -24.16 -29.27
C GLY A 32 -14.10 -24.25 -30.20
N ARG A 33 -15.31 -24.41 -29.65
CA ARG A 33 -16.58 -24.44 -30.40
C ARG A 33 -17.26 -23.07 -30.48
N VAL A 34 -16.74 -22.05 -29.79
CA VAL A 34 -17.37 -20.73 -29.68
C VAL A 34 -16.55 -19.68 -30.45
N PRO A 35 -17.14 -18.96 -31.41
CA PRO A 35 -16.44 -17.89 -32.10
C PRO A 35 -16.26 -16.69 -31.16
N GLY A 36 -15.11 -16.01 -31.25
CA GLY A 36 -14.85 -14.73 -30.57
C GLY A 36 -13.85 -14.79 -29.41
N VAL A 37 -13.56 -15.98 -28.85
CA VAL A 37 -12.53 -16.19 -27.85
C VAL A 37 -11.59 -17.29 -28.32
N VAL A 38 -10.28 -17.06 -28.27
CA VAL A 38 -9.28 -18.04 -28.71
C VAL A 38 -8.28 -18.28 -27.60
N VAL A 39 -8.14 -19.53 -27.19
CA VAL A 39 -7.08 -19.93 -26.25
C VAL A 39 -5.75 -19.88 -26.99
N VAL A 40 -4.90 -18.93 -26.63
CA VAL A 40 -3.61 -18.69 -27.28
C VAL A 40 -2.46 -19.37 -26.55
N ARG A 41 -2.61 -19.62 -25.24
CA ARG A 41 -1.62 -20.33 -24.44
C ARG A 41 -2.28 -21.02 -23.24
N ARG A 42 -1.81 -22.23 -22.99
CA ARG A 42 -2.11 -23.04 -21.81
C ARG A 42 -0.89 -22.98 -20.90
N CYS A 43 -1.02 -22.27 -19.80
CA CYS A 43 0.03 -22.05 -18.83
C CYS A 43 -0.03 -23.14 -17.76
N ALA A 44 1.11 -23.77 -17.47
CA ALA A 44 1.19 -24.83 -16.47
C ALA A 44 1.06 -24.29 -15.04
N ASP A 45 1.50 -23.06 -14.80
CA ASP A 45 1.49 -22.40 -13.50
C ASP A 45 1.29 -20.88 -13.61
N LEU A 46 1.22 -20.22 -12.45
CA LEU A 46 1.08 -18.77 -12.33
C LEU A 46 2.28 -18.01 -12.91
N GLY A 47 3.50 -18.54 -12.80
CA GLY A 47 4.71 -17.89 -13.32
C GLY A 47 4.69 -17.81 -14.85
N GLU A 48 4.28 -18.89 -15.50
CA GLU A 48 4.07 -18.92 -16.95
C GLU A 48 2.93 -17.99 -17.38
N LEU A 49 1.83 -17.94 -16.61
CA LEU A 49 0.71 -17.04 -16.87
C LEU A 49 1.14 -15.57 -16.82
N LEU A 50 1.85 -15.17 -15.76
CA LEU A 50 2.36 -13.81 -15.59
C LEU A 50 3.33 -13.43 -16.71
N SER A 51 4.24 -14.35 -17.08
CA SER A 51 5.20 -14.12 -18.17
C SER A 51 4.49 -13.95 -19.52
N ALA A 52 3.49 -14.78 -19.82
CA ALA A 52 2.71 -14.69 -21.06
C ALA A 52 1.85 -13.41 -21.10
N SER A 53 1.28 -13.01 -19.96
CA SER A 53 0.53 -11.77 -19.81
C SER A 53 1.42 -10.54 -20.03
N ALA A 54 2.60 -10.50 -19.41
CA ALA A 54 3.59 -9.42 -19.58
C ALA A 54 4.09 -9.31 -21.03
N ALA A 55 4.22 -10.43 -21.75
CA ALA A 55 4.54 -10.45 -23.17
C ALA A 55 3.37 -9.99 -24.08
N GLY A 56 2.21 -9.64 -23.52
CA GLY A 56 1.04 -9.19 -24.27
C GLY A 56 0.34 -10.30 -25.06
N HIS A 57 0.57 -11.58 -24.71
CA HIS A 57 -0.02 -12.70 -25.43
C HIS A 57 -1.53 -12.85 -25.18
N GLY A 58 -2.05 -12.31 -24.07
CA GLY A 58 -3.46 -12.42 -23.69
C GLY A 58 -4.10 -11.09 -23.33
N ARG A 59 -5.42 -11.00 -23.51
CA ARG A 59 -6.27 -9.92 -22.99
C ARG A 59 -7.17 -10.38 -21.86
N ALA A 60 -7.30 -11.69 -21.69
CA ALA A 60 -7.99 -12.31 -20.57
C ALA A 60 -7.25 -13.57 -20.10
N ALA A 61 -7.48 -13.98 -18.86
CA ALA A 61 -6.97 -15.20 -18.28
C ALA A 61 -8.07 -15.95 -17.51
N LEU A 62 -8.23 -17.25 -17.78
CA LEU A 62 -8.95 -18.18 -16.91
C LEU A 62 -7.95 -18.82 -15.94
N LEU A 63 -8.21 -18.71 -14.65
CA LEU A 63 -7.34 -19.31 -13.63
C LEU A 63 -8.15 -20.06 -12.58
N SER A 64 -7.59 -21.15 -12.07
CA SER A 64 -8.23 -21.90 -10.99
C SER A 64 -8.11 -21.18 -9.65
N ALA A 65 -9.13 -21.31 -8.80
CA ALA A 65 -9.13 -20.74 -7.47
C ALA A 65 -8.03 -21.30 -6.55
N ASP A 66 -7.53 -22.51 -6.82
CA ASP A 66 -6.49 -23.22 -6.06
C ASP A 66 -5.09 -23.12 -6.69
N LEU A 67 -4.91 -22.27 -7.70
CA LEU A 67 -3.63 -22.09 -8.37
C LEU A 67 -2.56 -21.68 -7.34
N HIS A 68 -1.46 -22.43 -7.29
CA HIS A 68 -0.40 -22.22 -6.31
C HIS A 68 0.18 -20.79 -6.44
N ARG A 69 0.37 -20.12 -5.29
CA ARG A 69 0.84 -18.73 -5.17
C ARG A 69 -0.07 -17.67 -5.79
N LEU A 70 -1.32 -18.01 -6.10
CA LEU A 70 -2.31 -16.99 -6.46
C LEU A 70 -2.57 -16.09 -5.25
N ASP A 71 -2.28 -14.81 -5.41
CA ASP A 71 -2.52 -13.78 -4.42
C ASP A 71 -2.91 -12.45 -5.09
N ARG A 72 -3.20 -11.45 -4.26
CA ARG A 72 -3.61 -10.12 -4.72
C ARG A 72 -2.55 -9.41 -5.56
N ASP A 73 -1.27 -9.54 -5.22
CA ASP A 73 -0.20 -8.90 -5.99
C ASP A 73 -0.07 -9.55 -7.37
N ALA A 74 -0.16 -10.88 -7.48
CA ALA A 74 -0.21 -11.57 -8.78
C ALA A 74 -1.39 -11.10 -9.65
N LEU A 75 -2.57 -10.92 -9.07
CA LEU A 75 -3.74 -10.37 -9.78
C LEU A 75 -3.52 -8.92 -10.21
N ALA A 76 -2.88 -8.10 -9.37
CA ALA A 76 -2.51 -6.74 -9.72
C ALA A 76 -1.54 -6.72 -10.91
N ARG A 77 -0.55 -7.62 -10.94
CA ARG A 77 0.39 -7.77 -12.07
C ARG A 77 -0.32 -8.15 -13.38
N LEU A 78 -1.32 -9.04 -13.33
CA LEU A 78 -2.15 -9.35 -14.50
C LEU A 78 -2.92 -8.13 -14.99
N ALA A 79 -3.46 -7.32 -14.07
CA ALA A 79 -4.18 -6.10 -14.40
C ALA A 79 -3.25 -5.02 -15.02
N VAL A 80 -2.03 -4.83 -14.51
CA VAL A 80 -1.01 -3.93 -15.11
C VAL A 80 -0.79 -4.28 -16.59
N SER A 81 -0.66 -5.56 -16.89
CA SER A 81 -0.45 -6.06 -18.25
C SER A 81 -1.70 -5.94 -19.15
N GLY A 82 -2.84 -5.53 -18.60
CA GLY A 82 -4.11 -5.39 -19.33
C GLY A 82 -4.85 -6.72 -19.52
N THR A 83 -4.57 -7.72 -18.68
CA THR A 83 -5.22 -9.03 -18.72
C THR A 83 -6.37 -9.07 -17.72
N ALA A 84 -7.60 -9.18 -18.21
CA ALA A 84 -8.78 -9.37 -17.37
C ALA A 84 -8.81 -10.80 -16.79
N VAL A 85 -9.12 -10.94 -15.51
CA VAL A 85 -9.08 -12.23 -14.82
C VAL A 85 -10.49 -12.78 -14.62
N VAL A 86 -10.67 -14.06 -14.92
CA VAL A 86 -11.87 -14.84 -14.59
C VAL A 86 -11.46 -16.07 -13.81
N GLY A 87 -12.02 -16.23 -12.61
CA GLY A 87 -11.76 -17.37 -11.74
C GLY A 87 -12.61 -18.58 -12.10
N VAL A 88 -12.02 -19.77 -12.12
CA VAL A 88 -12.70 -21.04 -12.31
C VAL A 88 -13.00 -21.65 -10.95
N LEU A 89 -14.28 -21.90 -10.69
CA LEU A 89 -14.77 -22.49 -9.45
C LEU A 89 -14.81 -24.01 -9.57
N PRO A 90 -14.24 -24.74 -8.59
CA PRO A 90 -14.29 -26.19 -8.55
C PRO A 90 -15.73 -26.68 -8.33
N ALA A 91 -16.01 -27.92 -8.72
CA ALA A 91 -17.33 -28.54 -8.51
C ALA A 91 -17.69 -28.68 -7.02
N VAL A 92 -16.69 -28.93 -6.17
CA VAL A 92 -16.84 -29.05 -4.71
C VAL A 92 -16.25 -27.80 -4.05
N GLY A 93 -16.99 -27.20 -3.12
CA GLY A 93 -16.51 -26.01 -2.39
C GLY A 93 -16.57 -24.69 -3.18
N ALA A 94 -17.37 -24.63 -4.26
CA ALA A 94 -17.51 -23.46 -5.13
C ALA A 94 -17.78 -22.14 -4.36
N ALA A 95 -18.62 -22.17 -3.32
CA ALA A 95 -18.92 -20.98 -2.53
C ALA A 95 -17.70 -20.42 -1.77
N SER A 96 -16.91 -21.30 -1.15
CA SER A 96 -15.67 -20.92 -0.45
C SER A 96 -14.60 -20.44 -1.44
N ALA A 97 -14.47 -21.13 -2.59
CA ALA A 97 -13.57 -20.72 -3.67
C ALA A 97 -13.94 -19.34 -4.24
N ALA A 98 -15.24 -19.08 -4.44
CA ALA A 98 -15.74 -17.78 -4.90
C ALA A 98 -15.46 -16.67 -3.88
N ALA A 99 -15.75 -16.91 -2.61
CA ALA A 99 -15.48 -15.94 -1.54
C ALA A 99 -13.99 -15.58 -1.46
N ARG A 100 -13.11 -16.58 -1.55
CA ARG A 100 -11.65 -16.36 -1.56
C ARG A 100 -11.18 -15.58 -2.79
N LEU A 101 -11.67 -15.92 -3.98
CA LEU A 101 -11.37 -15.20 -5.22
C LEU A 101 -11.83 -13.73 -5.15
N GLN A 102 -13.05 -13.50 -4.64
CA GLN A 102 -13.58 -12.16 -4.41
C GLN A 102 -12.74 -11.37 -3.42
N ALA A 103 -12.32 -12.00 -2.30
CA ALA A 103 -11.47 -11.37 -1.30
C ALA A 103 -10.06 -11.03 -1.80
N MET A 104 -9.56 -11.70 -2.84
CA MET A 104 -8.32 -11.32 -3.54
C MET A 104 -8.54 -10.25 -4.64
N GLY A 105 -9.81 -9.95 -4.98
CA GLY A 105 -10.18 -8.92 -5.96
C GLY A 105 -10.62 -9.46 -7.33
N VAL A 106 -10.92 -10.76 -7.47
CA VAL A 106 -11.50 -11.33 -8.69
C VAL A 106 -13.03 -11.17 -8.67
N SER A 107 -13.55 -10.34 -9.56
CA SER A 107 -14.99 -10.04 -9.63
C SER A 107 -15.78 -10.98 -10.53
N HIS A 108 -15.10 -11.66 -11.47
CA HIS A 108 -15.73 -12.52 -12.46
C HIS A 108 -15.35 -13.98 -12.22
N VAL A 109 -16.34 -14.85 -12.10
CA VAL A 109 -16.15 -16.28 -11.83
C VAL A 109 -17.04 -17.15 -12.72
N VAL A 110 -16.56 -18.34 -13.07
CA VAL A 110 -17.27 -19.36 -13.84
C VAL A 110 -17.13 -20.72 -13.18
N SER A 111 -18.12 -21.60 -13.33
CA SER A 111 -17.97 -22.99 -12.90
C SER A 111 -17.05 -23.77 -13.85
N ALA A 112 -16.29 -24.73 -13.34
CA ALA A 112 -15.53 -25.67 -14.16
C ALA A 112 -16.41 -26.44 -15.18
N GLY A 113 -17.69 -26.66 -14.86
CA GLY A 113 -18.67 -27.30 -15.76
C GLY A 113 -19.40 -26.34 -16.70
N ALA A 114 -19.04 -25.06 -16.73
CA ALA A 114 -19.71 -24.06 -17.57
C ALA A 114 -19.54 -24.37 -19.07
N THR A 115 -20.57 -24.06 -19.84
CA THR A 115 -20.53 -24.17 -21.30
C THR A 115 -19.59 -23.14 -21.90
N GLY A 116 -19.05 -23.41 -23.09
CA GLY A 116 -18.14 -22.47 -23.76
C GLY A 116 -18.78 -21.10 -24.02
N VAL A 117 -20.11 -21.04 -24.20
CA VAL A 117 -20.85 -19.80 -24.42
C VAL A 117 -20.90 -18.97 -23.15
N GLU A 118 -21.14 -19.61 -22.00
CA GLU A 118 -21.12 -18.94 -20.69
C GLU A 118 -19.73 -18.40 -20.37
N VAL A 119 -18.70 -19.23 -20.56
CA VAL A 119 -17.30 -18.81 -20.33
C VAL A 119 -16.93 -17.63 -21.23
N ALA A 120 -17.27 -17.68 -22.53
CA ALA A 120 -16.99 -16.60 -23.46
C ALA A 120 -17.74 -15.29 -23.10
N ALA A 121 -18.98 -15.40 -22.62
CA ALA A 121 -19.76 -14.25 -22.18
C ALA A 121 -19.13 -13.58 -20.94
N VAL A 122 -18.75 -14.35 -19.92
CA VAL A 122 -18.12 -13.83 -18.71
C VAL A 122 -16.74 -13.23 -19.01
N VAL A 123 -15.93 -13.89 -19.83
CA VAL A 123 -14.63 -13.35 -20.26
C VAL A 123 -14.80 -12.02 -21.01
N THR A 124 -15.78 -11.92 -21.90
CA THR A 124 -16.05 -10.68 -22.65
C THR A 124 -16.53 -9.56 -21.72
N ALA A 125 -17.38 -9.89 -20.74
CA ALA A 125 -17.82 -8.94 -19.72
C ALA A 125 -16.64 -8.43 -18.88
N ALA A 126 -15.77 -9.32 -18.42
CA ALA A 126 -14.58 -8.98 -17.63
C ALA A 126 -13.63 -8.03 -18.40
N VAL A 127 -13.39 -8.29 -19.69
CA VAL A 127 -12.58 -7.40 -20.54
C VAL A 127 -13.24 -6.06 -20.79
N THR A 128 -14.56 -6.04 -20.99
CA THR A 128 -15.31 -4.79 -21.22
C THR A 128 -15.31 -3.91 -19.98
N GLU A 129 -15.48 -4.50 -18.79
CA GLU A 129 -15.38 -3.77 -17.53
C GLU A 129 -13.95 -3.26 -17.28
N ALA A 130 -12.95 -4.09 -17.54
CA ALA A 130 -11.55 -3.70 -17.45
C ALA A 130 -11.20 -2.55 -18.42
N ALA A 131 -11.79 -2.52 -19.62
CA ALA A 131 -11.59 -1.45 -20.59
C ALA A 131 -12.39 -0.16 -20.26
N SER A 132 -13.59 -0.30 -19.70
CA SER A 132 -14.44 0.85 -19.33
C SER A 132 -13.88 1.65 -18.16
N GLY A 133 -13.06 1.03 -17.31
CA GLY A 133 -12.26 1.73 -16.31
C GLY A 133 -11.10 2.59 -16.88
N VAL A 134 -10.88 2.57 -18.20
CA VAL A 134 -9.70 3.18 -18.88
C VAL A 134 -10.09 4.37 -19.79
N HIS A 135 -11.36 4.76 -19.87
CA HIS A 135 -11.85 5.69 -20.93
C HIS A 135 -12.30 7.09 -20.48
N ASP A 136 -11.91 7.55 -19.29
CA ASP A 136 -12.00 8.98 -18.92
C ASP A 136 -10.60 9.60 -18.85
N ASP A 137 -9.95 9.79 -20.00
CA ASP A 137 -8.67 10.54 -20.08
C ASP A 137 -8.59 11.30 -21.43
N GLY A 138 -8.49 12.62 -21.33
CA GLY A 138 -8.48 13.58 -22.45
C GLY A 138 -7.26 13.47 -23.37
N SER A 139 -7.55 13.57 -24.66
CA SER A 139 -6.62 13.54 -25.80
C SER A 139 -5.57 14.66 -25.77
N ALA A 140 -4.29 14.31 -25.85
CA ALA A 140 -3.24 15.19 -26.33
C ALA A 140 -2.17 14.41 -27.12
N ALA A 141 -1.70 15.05 -28.18
CA ALA A 141 -1.06 14.46 -29.35
C ALA A 141 0.43 14.13 -29.16
N GLY A 142 0.93 13.23 -30.03
CA GLY A 142 2.24 12.61 -29.91
C GLY A 142 3.43 13.46 -30.34
N GLY A 143 4.58 13.13 -29.77
CA GLY A 143 5.90 13.65 -30.12
C GLY A 143 6.90 12.50 -30.20
N ARG A 144 7.52 12.33 -31.36
CA ARG A 144 8.46 11.26 -31.72
C ARG A 144 9.85 11.60 -31.16
N VAL A 145 10.49 10.68 -30.43
CA VAL A 145 11.85 10.84 -29.89
C VAL A 145 12.85 9.95 -30.66
N PRO A 146 14.09 10.40 -30.94
CA PRO A 146 15.07 9.68 -31.77
C PRO A 146 15.89 8.65 -30.98
N SER A 147 16.38 7.62 -31.69
CA SER A 147 17.20 6.52 -31.15
C SER A 147 18.60 6.96 -30.71
N PRO A 148 19.13 6.46 -29.57
CA PRO A 148 20.51 6.71 -29.17
C PRO A 148 21.49 5.63 -29.66
N THR A 149 22.71 6.07 -29.95
CA THR A 149 23.91 5.30 -30.34
C THR A 149 24.63 4.64 -29.14
N PRO A 150 25.42 3.56 -29.35
CA PRO A 150 26.02 2.78 -28.28
C PRO A 150 27.36 3.34 -27.77
N VAL A 151 27.63 3.18 -26.48
CA VAL A 151 28.92 3.45 -25.79
C VAL A 151 29.54 2.14 -25.27
N PRO A 152 30.88 2.06 -25.14
CA PRO A 152 31.60 0.80 -25.04
C PRO A 152 31.72 0.23 -23.61
N SER A 153 31.80 -1.09 -23.55
CA SER A 153 31.88 -1.93 -22.35
C SER A 153 33.24 -1.84 -21.64
N VAL A 154 33.22 -1.79 -20.30
CA VAL A 154 34.39 -2.02 -19.46
C VAL A 154 34.19 -3.31 -18.64
N GLU A 155 35.19 -4.17 -18.75
CA GLU A 155 35.31 -5.51 -18.18
C GLU A 155 35.49 -5.47 -16.65
N ARG A 156 34.77 -6.33 -15.91
CA ARG A 156 35.00 -6.61 -14.49
C ARG A 156 35.16 -8.12 -14.26
N ALA A 157 36.25 -8.46 -13.58
CA ALA A 157 36.66 -9.80 -13.19
C ALA A 157 35.76 -10.41 -12.06
N PRO A 158 35.76 -11.74 -11.88
CA PRO A 158 34.68 -12.45 -11.21
C PRO A 158 34.80 -12.50 -9.67
N LEU A 159 33.63 -12.51 -9.01
CA LEU A 159 33.44 -12.71 -7.58
C LEU A 159 33.33 -14.21 -7.25
N SER A 160 34.07 -14.65 -6.23
CA SER A 160 33.99 -15.98 -5.63
C SER A 160 32.72 -16.16 -4.80
N ALA A 161 32.14 -17.37 -4.86
CA ALA A 161 30.96 -17.79 -4.12
C ALA A 161 31.21 -17.95 -2.60
N PRO A 162 30.17 -17.81 -1.76
CA PRO A 162 30.13 -18.45 -0.45
C PRO A 162 29.17 -19.65 -0.41
N SER A 163 29.54 -20.53 0.53
CA SER A 163 29.13 -21.90 0.78
C SER A 163 27.80 -22.05 1.53
N ALA A 164 27.31 -23.28 1.57
CA ALA A 164 26.04 -23.72 2.10
C ALA A 164 25.97 -23.91 3.64
N SER A 165 24.72 -23.82 4.12
CA SER A 165 24.10 -24.46 5.31
C SER A 165 24.33 -23.79 6.69
N PRO A 166 23.40 -23.94 7.68
CA PRO A 166 22.43 -25.03 7.85
C PRO A 166 20.96 -24.66 8.16
N GLN A 167 20.09 -25.63 7.86
CA GLN A 167 18.71 -25.76 8.34
C GLN A 167 18.72 -26.21 9.80
N ASP A 168 17.81 -25.70 10.63
CA ASP A 168 17.49 -26.26 11.95
C ASP A 168 15.98 -26.57 12.03
N PRO A 169 15.57 -27.72 12.61
CA PRO A 169 14.25 -28.31 12.41
C PRO A 169 13.31 -28.17 13.63
N ARG A 170 12.01 -28.22 13.33
CA ARG A 170 10.87 -28.66 14.17
C ARG A 170 10.53 -27.87 15.44
N LEU A 171 9.26 -27.47 15.54
CA LEU A 171 8.34 -27.96 16.58
C LEU A 171 6.91 -27.94 16.03
N ASP A 172 6.41 -29.13 15.66
CA ASP A 172 4.99 -29.45 15.71
C ASP A 172 4.62 -29.66 17.18
N ARG A 173 3.62 -28.94 17.68
CA ARG A 173 2.73 -29.39 18.75
C ARG A 173 1.35 -28.82 18.50
N ASP A 174 0.43 -29.74 18.26
CA ASP A 174 -1.00 -29.56 18.44
C ASP A 174 -1.26 -29.22 19.91
N ASP A 175 -1.91 -28.08 20.15
CA ASP A 175 -2.66 -27.83 21.38
C ASP A 175 -4.07 -27.39 20.94
N ASP A 176 -5.02 -28.30 21.16
CA ASP A 176 -6.44 -28.01 21.24
C ASP A 176 -6.66 -27.05 22.43
N ASP A 177 -7.03 -25.81 22.17
CA ASP A 177 -7.52 -24.91 23.21
C ASP A 177 -8.86 -24.29 22.80
N GLU A 178 -9.72 -24.31 23.80
CA GLU A 178 -11.16 -24.12 23.81
C GLU A 178 -11.57 -22.71 23.40
N ASP A 179 -12.77 -22.62 22.82
CA ASP A 179 -13.47 -21.39 22.47
C ASP A 179 -13.56 -20.42 23.67
N ASP A 180 -12.71 -19.39 23.69
CA ASP A 180 -12.91 -18.18 24.49
C ASP A 180 -13.42 -17.05 23.57
N ASP A 181 -14.74 -16.85 23.63
CA ASP A 181 -15.50 -15.80 22.96
C ASP A 181 -15.12 -14.42 23.53
N GLY A 182 -13.96 -13.93 23.09
CA GLY A 182 -13.53 -12.54 23.26
C GLY A 182 -14.39 -11.62 22.39
N GLY A 183 -15.58 -11.29 22.89
CA GLY A 183 -16.63 -10.49 22.26
C GLY A 183 -16.12 -9.40 21.32
N THR A 184 -16.18 -9.69 20.03
CA THR A 184 -16.10 -8.71 18.97
C THR A 184 -17.39 -7.91 18.99
N VAL A 185 -17.39 -6.71 19.59
CA VAL A 185 -18.49 -5.77 19.35
C VAL A 185 -18.34 -5.32 17.89
N PRO A 186 -19.24 -5.71 16.98
CA PRO A 186 -19.18 -5.23 15.61
C PRO A 186 -19.33 -3.72 15.66
N LEU A 187 -18.41 -3.01 15.01
CA LEU A 187 -18.55 -1.57 14.84
C LEU A 187 -19.83 -1.33 14.03
N ASP A 188 -20.73 -0.54 14.62
CA ASP A 188 -22.00 -0.12 14.03
C ASP A 188 -21.80 0.27 12.54
N PRO A 189 -22.58 -0.25 11.58
CA PRO A 189 -22.49 0.15 10.17
C PRO A 189 -22.76 1.64 9.94
N ALA A 190 -23.27 2.38 10.94
CA ALA A 190 -23.33 3.85 10.94
C ALA A 190 -21.99 4.52 11.35
N ARG A 191 -20.99 3.75 11.80
CA ARG A 191 -19.69 4.25 12.24
C ARG A 191 -18.88 4.65 11.00
N ARG A 192 -18.47 5.91 10.99
CA ARG A 192 -17.72 6.53 9.88
C ARG A 192 -16.42 5.78 9.61
N ALA A 193 -16.01 5.76 8.35
CA ALA A 193 -14.70 5.23 7.97
C ALA A 193 -13.59 5.99 8.72
N GLY A 194 -12.68 5.23 9.31
CA GLY A 194 -11.47 5.72 9.96
C GLY A 194 -10.56 6.48 9.00
N ARG A 195 -9.75 7.35 9.60
CA ARG A 195 -8.87 8.29 8.91
C ARG A 195 -7.44 7.79 8.85
N LEU A 196 -6.77 8.02 7.74
CA LEU A 196 -5.38 7.69 7.51
C LEU A 196 -4.52 8.97 7.57
N LEU A 197 -3.56 9.00 8.49
CA LEU A 197 -2.60 10.09 8.68
C LEU A 197 -1.19 9.60 8.33
N ALA A 198 -0.65 10.03 7.20
CA ALA A 198 0.74 9.72 6.85
C ALA A 198 1.70 10.70 7.50
N VAL A 199 2.75 10.18 8.14
CA VAL A 199 3.86 10.94 8.71
C VAL A 199 5.10 10.66 7.87
N TRP A 200 5.51 11.66 7.08
CA TRP A 200 6.60 11.55 6.13
C TRP A 200 7.58 12.71 6.29
N GLY A 201 8.76 12.62 5.68
CA GLY A 201 9.72 13.72 5.66
C GLY A 201 10.97 13.36 4.88
N ALA A 202 11.74 14.39 4.52
CA ALA A 202 12.94 14.26 3.71
C ALA A 202 13.98 13.27 4.29
N PRO A 203 14.86 12.68 3.47
CA PRO A 203 15.96 11.86 3.96
C PRO A 203 16.79 12.59 5.02
N GLY A 204 16.96 11.93 6.17
CA GLY A 204 17.68 12.49 7.31
C GLY A 204 16.96 13.65 7.99
N ALA A 205 15.64 13.78 7.87
CA ALA A 205 14.80 14.60 8.75
C ALA A 205 14.52 13.81 10.04
N PRO A 206 15.23 14.05 11.15
CA PRO A 206 15.01 13.28 12.36
C PRO A 206 13.68 13.67 13.02
N GLY A 207 13.05 12.69 13.65
CA GLY A 207 11.86 12.89 14.47
C GLY A 207 10.55 12.46 13.81
N ARG A 208 10.54 11.86 12.61
CA ARG A 208 9.32 11.29 12.00
C ARG A 208 8.63 10.29 12.92
N THR A 209 9.35 9.25 13.32
CA THR A 209 8.85 8.24 14.27
C THR A 209 8.43 8.87 15.59
N THR A 210 9.19 9.82 16.13
CA THR A 210 8.82 10.54 17.36
C THR A 210 7.51 11.31 17.20
N VAL A 211 7.30 12.00 16.07
CA VAL A 211 6.07 12.70 15.74
C VAL A 211 4.92 11.70 15.58
N ALA A 212 5.11 10.61 14.83
CA ALA A 212 4.10 9.59 14.61
C ALA A 212 3.63 8.95 15.93
N VAL A 213 4.58 8.47 16.75
CA VAL A 213 4.31 7.89 18.08
C VAL A 213 3.59 8.89 18.98
N SER A 214 4.07 10.14 19.03
CA SER A 214 3.49 11.15 19.93
C SER A 214 2.09 11.56 19.50
N VAL A 215 1.86 11.80 18.21
CA VAL A 215 0.54 12.16 17.67
C VAL A 215 -0.43 11.00 17.89
N ALA A 216 -0.01 9.76 17.65
CA ALA A 216 -0.84 8.59 17.91
C ALA A 216 -1.25 8.47 19.39
N ALA A 217 -0.30 8.65 20.32
CA ALA A 217 -0.56 8.64 21.75
C ALA A 217 -1.49 9.78 22.21
N GLU A 218 -1.35 10.97 21.62
CA GLU A 218 -2.20 12.11 21.94
C GLU A 218 -3.63 11.96 21.37
N LEU A 219 -3.79 11.42 20.16
CA LEU A 219 -5.10 11.07 19.61
C LEU A 219 -5.80 10.01 20.48
N ALA A 220 -5.08 8.96 20.90
CA ALA A 220 -5.62 7.92 21.79
C ALA A 220 -6.10 8.51 23.12
N ALA A 221 -5.36 9.48 23.66
CA ALA A 221 -5.72 10.17 24.88
C ALA A 221 -6.90 11.16 24.73
N LEU A 222 -7.28 11.52 23.51
CA LEU A 222 -8.54 12.23 23.21
C LEU A 222 -9.74 11.27 23.15
N GLY A 223 -9.52 9.96 23.36
CA GLY A 223 -10.55 8.93 23.35
C GLY A 223 -10.63 8.14 22.04
N GLU A 224 -9.80 8.48 21.05
CA GLU A 224 -9.81 7.81 19.76
C GLU A 224 -9.23 6.39 19.84
N HIS A 225 -9.76 5.48 19.01
CA HIS A 225 -9.08 4.21 18.76
C HIS A 225 -8.04 4.42 17.67
N VAL A 226 -6.77 4.23 18.01
CA VAL A 226 -5.63 4.54 17.15
C VAL A 226 -4.85 3.28 16.82
N LEU A 227 -4.56 3.09 15.53
CA LEU A 227 -3.58 2.13 15.03
C LEU A 227 -2.35 2.90 14.56
N LEU A 228 -1.20 2.67 15.19
CA LEU A 228 0.09 3.16 14.69
C LEU A 228 0.72 2.08 13.82
N VAL A 229 1.04 2.40 12.57
CA VAL A 229 1.70 1.48 11.63
C VAL A 229 3.10 1.98 11.33
N ASP A 230 4.10 1.13 11.56
CA ASP A 230 5.48 1.39 11.12
C ASP A 230 5.66 0.86 9.69
N ALA A 231 5.64 1.78 8.72
CA ALA A 231 5.80 1.53 7.30
C ALA A 231 7.18 1.99 6.78
N ASP A 232 8.15 2.22 7.66
CA ASP A 232 9.52 2.56 7.26
C ASP A 232 10.30 1.27 6.89
N THR A 233 10.29 0.94 5.59
CA THR A 233 10.99 -0.23 5.06
C THR A 233 12.52 -0.11 5.06
N TRP A 234 13.06 1.04 5.48
CA TRP A 234 14.50 1.30 5.55
C TRP A 234 15.03 1.20 6.98
N ALA A 235 14.27 1.71 7.94
CA ALA A 235 14.72 1.86 9.32
C ALA A 235 13.55 1.87 10.32
N ALA A 236 12.67 0.86 10.24
CA ALA A 236 11.62 0.64 11.23
C ALA A 236 12.18 0.71 12.66
N SER A 237 11.54 1.49 13.51
CA SER A 237 12.04 1.79 14.86
C SER A 237 10.94 1.98 15.92
N THR A 238 9.67 1.89 15.51
CA THR A 238 8.53 2.09 16.42
C THR A 238 8.48 1.04 17.52
N ALA A 239 8.81 -0.22 17.20
CA ALA A 239 8.83 -1.31 18.17
C ALA A 239 9.84 -1.03 19.29
N GLN A 240 11.06 -0.60 18.94
CA GLN A 240 12.11 -0.24 19.89
C GLN A 240 11.74 1.03 20.67
N ALA A 241 11.14 2.02 20.02
CA ALA A 241 10.69 3.25 20.68
C ALA A 241 9.60 3.01 21.74
N LEU A 242 8.82 1.93 21.61
CA LEU A 242 7.70 1.57 22.49
C LEU A 242 7.95 0.30 23.31
N GLY A 243 9.17 -0.22 23.33
CA GLY A 243 9.52 -1.41 24.13
C GLY A 243 8.86 -2.72 23.68
N LEU A 244 8.41 -2.83 22.43
CA LEU A 244 7.74 -4.00 21.83
C LEU A 244 8.75 -4.95 21.15
N LEU A 245 9.68 -5.51 21.93
CA LEU A 245 10.89 -6.16 21.39
C LEU A 245 10.74 -7.62 20.96
N ASP A 246 9.72 -8.34 21.44
CA ASP A 246 9.49 -9.77 21.12
C ASP A 246 8.49 -9.97 19.97
N GLU A 247 8.09 -8.89 19.31
CA GLU A 247 6.98 -8.92 18.36
C GLU A 247 7.41 -9.30 16.94
N SER A 248 6.65 -10.21 16.34
CA SER A 248 6.77 -10.51 14.91
C SER A 248 6.49 -9.26 14.06
N ALA A 249 7.00 -9.21 12.83
CA ALA A 249 6.76 -8.10 11.91
C ALA A 249 5.27 -7.99 11.55
N GLY A 250 4.51 -7.21 12.31
CA GLY A 250 3.04 -7.11 12.22
C GLY A 250 2.60 -6.67 10.82
N ILE A 251 3.29 -5.68 10.24
CA ILE A 251 2.98 -5.20 8.88
C ILE A 251 3.14 -6.29 7.82
N ALA A 252 4.15 -7.15 7.94
CA ALA A 252 4.36 -8.26 7.02
C ALA A 252 3.30 -9.35 7.19
N ALA A 253 2.91 -9.65 8.44
CA ALA A 253 1.82 -10.58 8.70
C ALA A 253 0.48 -10.08 8.14
N ALA A 254 0.20 -8.79 8.30
CA ALA A 254 -1.00 -8.16 7.76
C ALA A 254 -0.99 -8.14 6.22
N CYS A 255 0.15 -7.83 5.59
CA CYS A 255 0.29 -7.90 4.14
C CYS A 255 0.10 -9.32 3.60
N ARG A 256 0.65 -10.34 4.27
CA ARG A 256 0.41 -11.74 3.89
C ARG A 256 -1.07 -12.12 3.98
N ALA A 257 -1.76 -11.72 5.04
CA ALA A 257 -3.21 -11.95 5.17
C ALA A 257 -4.00 -11.19 4.09
N ALA A 258 -3.61 -9.95 3.77
CA ALA A 258 -4.24 -9.14 2.73
C ALA A 258 -4.05 -9.76 1.33
N ALA A 259 -2.83 -10.22 1.05
CA ALA A 259 -2.49 -10.91 -0.20
C ALA A 259 -3.33 -12.18 -0.39
N ALA A 260 -3.54 -12.94 0.69
CA ALA A 260 -4.37 -14.14 0.72
C ALA A 260 -5.89 -13.87 0.75
N GLY A 261 -6.33 -12.62 0.87
CA GLY A 261 -7.75 -12.26 1.00
C GLY A 261 -8.38 -12.67 2.34
N THR A 262 -7.57 -12.78 3.40
CA THR A 262 -8.02 -13.18 4.76
C THR A 262 -7.88 -12.07 5.80
N LEU A 263 -7.40 -10.88 5.41
CA LEU A 263 -7.29 -9.75 6.32
C LEU A 263 -8.68 -9.18 6.63
N THR A 264 -9.05 -9.22 7.91
CA THR A 264 -10.25 -8.58 8.45
C THR A 264 -9.85 -7.54 9.50
N PRO A 265 -10.73 -6.60 9.88
CA PRO A 265 -10.42 -5.64 10.95
C PRO A 265 -10.06 -6.33 12.27
N GLY A 266 -10.79 -7.40 12.64
CA GLY A 266 -10.49 -8.19 13.83
C GLY A 266 -9.12 -8.87 13.73
N ARG A 267 -8.80 -9.48 12.58
CA ARG A 267 -7.49 -10.11 12.37
C ARG A 267 -6.36 -9.08 12.39
N LEU A 268 -6.58 -7.89 11.83
CA LEU A 268 -5.60 -6.81 11.86
C LEU A 268 -5.28 -6.38 13.30
N LEU A 269 -6.31 -6.23 14.15
CA LEU A 269 -6.12 -5.86 15.55
C LEU A 269 -5.42 -6.96 16.37
N GLN A 270 -5.66 -8.24 16.05
CA GLN A 270 -4.92 -9.36 16.67
C GLN A 270 -3.42 -9.34 16.32
N LEU A 271 -3.04 -8.77 15.17
CA LEU A 271 -1.64 -8.62 14.75
C LEU A 271 -0.98 -7.36 15.33
N ALA A 272 -1.74 -6.51 16.03
CA ALA A 272 -1.31 -5.20 16.49
C ALA A 272 -1.35 -5.12 18.04
N PRO A 273 -0.24 -5.45 18.73
CA PRO A 273 -0.19 -5.37 20.19
C PRO A 273 -0.54 -3.96 20.71
N ALA A 274 -1.15 -3.92 21.89
CA ALA A 274 -1.51 -2.67 22.55
C ALA A 274 -0.26 -2.04 23.19
N ALA A 275 0.10 -0.83 22.77
CA ALA A 275 1.16 -0.04 23.41
C ALA A 275 0.63 0.77 24.61
N SER A 276 -0.63 1.22 24.54
CA SER A 276 -1.32 1.87 25.65
C SER A 276 -2.84 1.78 25.45
N PRO A 277 -3.69 2.20 26.40
CA PRO A 277 -5.13 2.20 26.21
C PRO A 277 -5.52 2.92 24.92
N ARG A 278 -6.25 2.21 24.03
CA ARG A 278 -6.71 2.69 22.71
C ARG A 278 -5.61 2.96 21.67
N LEU A 279 -4.36 2.58 21.94
CA LEU A 279 -3.26 2.64 20.98
C LEU A 279 -2.71 1.23 20.72
N SER A 280 -3.00 0.69 19.54
CA SER A 280 -2.39 -0.53 19.03
C SER A 280 -1.30 -0.21 18.01
N VAL A 281 -0.30 -1.08 17.89
CA VAL A 281 0.86 -0.87 17.02
C VAL A 281 1.03 -2.04 16.07
N LEU A 282 1.01 -1.76 14.76
CA LEU A 282 1.45 -2.70 13.74
C LEU A 282 2.94 -2.48 13.50
N THR A 283 3.77 -3.35 14.08
CA THR A 283 5.23 -3.24 14.05
C THR A 283 5.80 -3.40 12.63
N GLY A 284 6.91 -2.71 12.38
CA GLY A 284 7.56 -2.65 11.07
C GLY A 284 8.45 -3.86 10.79
N LEU A 285 9.20 -3.80 9.69
CA LEU A 285 10.14 -4.87 9.33
C LEU A 285 11.38 -4.82 10.23
N PRO A 286 11.75 -5.92 10.94
CA PRO A 286 12.93 -5.94 11.80
C PRO A 286 14.25 -5.86 10.99
N ARG A 287 14.19 -6.17 9.69
CA ARG A 287 15.32 -6.05 8.77
C ARG A 287 14.87 -5.42 7.47
N ALA A 288 15.63 -4.43 7.00
CA ALA A 288 15.31 -3.66 5.80
C ALA A 288 15.41 -4.47 4.50
N ASP A 289 16.10 -5.61 4.47
CA ASP A 289 16.22 -6.50 3.30
C ASP A 289 14.92 -7.28 3.00
N ARG A 290 13.99 -7.34 3.96
CA ARG A 290 12.68 -8.01 3.85
C ARG A 290 11.59 -7.15 3.19
N TRP A 291 11.96 -6.01 2.60
CA TRP A 291 11.01 -5.06 1.98
C TRP A 291 10.10 -5.71 0.91
N HIS A 292 10.57 -6.78 0.26
CA HIS A 292 9.84 -7.53 -0.75
C HIS A 292 8.62 -8.29 -0.21
N GLU A 293 8.48 -8.45 1.11
CA GLU A 293 7.29 -9.01 1.74
C GLU A 293 6.08 -8.06 1.73
N LEU A 294 6.30 -6.78 1.40
CA LEU A 294 5.27 -5.75 1.37
C LEU A 294 4.88 -5.42 -0.07
N GLY A 295 3.97 -6.22 -0.62
CA GLY A 295 3.39 -6.00 -1.95
C GLY A 295 2.48 -4.76 -1.97
N ALA A 296 2.52 -3.99 -3.06
CA ALA A 296 1.75 -2.75 -3.17
C ALA A 296 0.24 -3.01 -3.08
N ALA A 297 -0.25 -4.09 -3.70
CA ALA A 297 -1.68 -4.39 -3.70
C ALA A 297 -2.15 -4.90 -2.32
N ALA A 298 -1.29 -5.63 -1.60
CA ALA A 298 -1.53 -6.02 -0.21
C ALA A 298 -1.55 -4.80 0.74
N LEU A 299 -0.66 -3.83 0.55
CA LEU A 299 -0.62 -2.58 1.31
C LEU A 299 -1.88 -1.73 1.07
N GLU A 300 -2.34 -1.60 -0.17
CA GLU A 300 -3.60 -0.90 -0.47
C GLU A 300 -4.80 -1.54 0.25
N GLU A 301 -4.87 -2.86 0.30
CA GLU A 301 -5.89 -3.58 1.06
C GLU A 301 -5.73 -3.42 2.58
N LEU A 302 -4.50 -3.36 3.08
CA LEU A 302 -4.21 -3.03 4.47
C LEU A 302 -4.76 -1.63 4.81
N TRP A 303 -4.45 -0.61 4.01
CA TRP A 303 -4.95 0.75 4.21
C TRP A 303 -6.48 0.81 4.16
N SER A 304 -7.11 0.08 3.24
CA SER A 304 -8.57 -0.09 3.19
C SER A 304 -9.11 -0.70 4.48
N THR A 305 -8.50 -1.79 4.96
CA THR A 305 -8.92 -2.48 6.19
C THR A 305 -8.76 -1.58 7.42
N CYS A 306 -7.67 -0.82 7.51
CA CYS A 306 -7.40 0.15 8.59
C CYS A 306 -8.55 1.14 8.79
N ARG A 307 -9.21 1.58 7.70
CA ARG A 307 -10.37 2.48 7.74
C ARG A 307 -11.59 1.87 8.45
N THR A 308 -11.61 0.57 8.68
CA THR A 308 -12.71 -0.08 9.42
C THR A 308 -12.23 -0.67 10.75
N ALA A 309 -10.93 -0.68 11.03
CA ALA A 309 -10.34 -1.23 12.24
C ALA A 309 -10.13 -0.19 13.35
N ALA A 310 -9.85 1.07 12.99
CA ALA A 310 -9.53 2.14 13.94
C ALA A 310 -10.15 3.48 13.51
N THR A 311 -10.39 4.40 14.46
CA THR A 311 -10.84 5.76 14.10
C THR A 311 -9.72 6.53 13.41
N TRP A 312 -8.49 6.33 13.86
CA TRP A 312 -7.29 6.90 13.27
C TRP A 312 -6.24 5.82 13.01
N THR A 313 -5.61 5.88 11.85
CA THR A 313 -4.38 5.13 11.55
C THR A 313 -3.27 6.12 11.27
N VAL A 314 -2.24 6.13 12.12
CA VAL A 314 -1.04 6.96 11.95
C VAL A 314 0.04 6.09 11.32
N ILE A 315 0.61 6.53 10.20
CA ILE A 315 1.54 5.72 9.40
C ILE A 315 2.91 6.39 9.39
N ASP A 316 3.90 5.79 10.05
CA ASP A 316 5.30 6.26 10.01
C ASP A 316 5.97 5.79 8.71
N CYS A 317 6.32 6.73 7.84
CA CYS A 317 6.79 6.44 6.48
C CYS A 317 8.31 6.63 6.33
N ALA A 318 8.91 5.83 5.46
CA ALA A 318 10.28 6.03 5.00
C ALA A 318 10.43 7.32 4.17
N ALA A 319 11.66 7.79 3.97
CA ALA A 319 11.92 9.03 3.24
C ALA A 319 11.78 8.92 1.71
N PRO A 320 12.35 7.88 1.07
CA PRO A 320 12.42 7.82 -0.38
C PRO A 320 11.03 7.78 -1.04
N LEU A 321 10.84 8.60 -2.07
CA LEU A 321 9.63 8.65 -2.90
C LEU A 321 9.84 8.02 -4.28
N GLU A 322 11.10 7.80 -4.65
CA GLU A 322 11.49 7.31 -5.97
C GLU A 322 10.79 6.00 -6.28
N GLN A 323 10.19 5.94 -7.46
CA GLN A 323 9.40 4.79 -7.91
C GLN A 323 10.15 3.86 -8.86
N ASP A 324 11.37 4.20 -9.28
CA ASP A 324 12.05 3.51 -10.37
C ASP A 324 13.42 2.94 -10.00
N GLU A 325 13.56 1.63 -10.23
CA GLU A 325 14.77 1.08 -10.84
C GLU A 325 14.61 1.27 -12.35
N GLU A 326 15.21 2.33 -12.93
CA GLU A 326 15.07 2.77 -14.33
C GLU A 326 15.39 1.72 -15.44
N LEU A 327 15.55 0.43 -15.14
CA LEU A 327 15.95 -0.61 -16.10
C LEU A 327 15.28 -1.99 -15.91
N VAL A 328 14.29 -2.16 -15.03
CA VAL A 328 13.60 -3.46 -14.89
C VAL A 328 12.42 -3.54 -15.86
N LEU A 329 12.53 -4.40 -16.88
CA LEU A 329 11.48 -4.71 -17.85
C LEU A 329 10.18 -5.30 -17.23
N ASP A 330 10.18 -5.60 -15.92
CA ASP A 330 9.01 -6.04 -15.18
C ASP A 330 8.45 -4.88 -14.33
N THR A 331 7.59 -4.07 -14.94
CA THR A 331 6.83 -2.97 -14.28
C THR A 331 5.98 -3.42 -13.10
N ALA A 332 5.89 -4.74 -12.85
CA ALA A 332 5.01 -5.36 -11.88
C ALA A 332 5.77 -6.06 -10.73
N ALA A 333 7.10 -5.89 -10.63
CA ALA A 333 7.89 -6.34 -9.49
C ALA A 333 7.61 -5.51 -8.21
N PRO A 334 7.77 -6.10 -7.00
CA PRO A 334 7.66 -5.35 -5.75
C PRO A 334 8.59 -4.13 -5.76
N ARG A 335 8.07 -2.98 -5.33
CA ARG A 335 8.86 -1.73 -5.22
C ARG A 335 9.20 -1.49 -3.76
N ARG A 336 10.47 -1.23 -3.46
CA ARG A 336 10.93 -1.03 -2.08
C ARG A 336 10.16 0.06 -1.33
N ASN A 337 9.80 1.12 -2.04
CA ASN A 337 9.11 2.28 -1.48
C ASN A 337 7.58 2.18 -1.60
N ALA A 338 7.02 0.99 -1.91
CA ALA A 338 5.58 0.78 -2.02
C ALA A 338 4.83 1.13 -0.72
N ALA A 339 5.38 0.78 0.44
CA ALA A 339 4.78 1.09 1.74
C ALA A 339 4.56 2.59 1.94
N THR A 340 5.56 3.41 1.62
CA THR A 340 5.48 4.87 1.72
C THR A 340 4.56 5.45 0.64
N THR A 341 4.76 5.09 -0.62
CA THR A 341 4.01 5.67 -1.74
C THR A 341 2.51 5.35 -1.70
N THR A 342 2.13 4.11 -1.35
CA THR A 342 0.71 3.75 -1.16
C THR A 342 0.11 4.43 0.07
N ALA A 343 0.83 4.52 1.19
CA ALA A 343 0.36 5.23 2.38
C ALA A 343 0.08 6.71 2.08
N LEU A 344 1.00 7.39 1.40
CA LEU A 344 0.84 8.80 1.03
C LEU A 344 -0.31 9.01 0.04
N THR A 345 -0.51 8.08 -0.90
CA THR A 345 -1.61 8.13 -1.87
C THR A 345 -2.98 7.91 -1.21
N CYS A 346 -3.04 7.05 -0.19
CA CYS A 346 -4.26 6.70 0.52
C CYS A 346 -4.58 7.63 1.70
N ALA A 347 -3.63 8.46 2.15
CA ALA A 347 -3.79 9.31 3.32
C ALA A 347 -4.85 10.40 3.14
N ASP A 348 -5.64 10.64 4.19
CA ASP A 348 -6.59 11.76 4.25
C ASP A 348 -5.88 13.04 4.70
N GLU A 349 -4.86 12.89 5.56
CA GLU A 349 -4.01 13.97 6.04
C GLU A 349 -2.54 13.56 6.02
N MET A 350 -1.66 14.55 5.86
CA MET A 350 -0.22 14.31 5.76
C MET A 350 0.56 15.31 6.61
N LEU A 351 1.47 14.77 7.42
CA LEU A 351 2.48 15.54 8.14
C LEU A 351 3.81 15.40 7.41
N VAL A 352 4.43 16.53 7.07
CA VAL A 352 5.76 16.58 6.45
C VAL A 352 6.76 17.11 7.47
N VAL A 353 7.56 16.21 8.00
CA VAL A 353 8.47 16.45 9.10
C VAL A 353 9.81 16.97 8.57
N GLY A 354 10.26 18.08 9.13
CA GLY A 354 11.60 18.64 8.92
C GLY A 354 12.27 19.00 10.24
N GLN A 355 13.51 19.49 10.17
CA GLN A 355 14.29 19.93 11.32
C GLN A 355 14.56 21.43 11.28
N ALA A 356 14.50 22.08 12.45
CA ALA A 356 14.72 23.50 12.64
C ALA A 356 16.22 23.87 12.67
N ASP A 357 16.91 23.69 11.55
CA ASP A 357 18.22 24.25 11.30
C ASP A 357 18.40 24.54 9.79
N PRO A 358 19.46 25.26 9.37
CA PRO A 358 19.62 25.63 7.96
C PRO A 358 19.59 24.45 6.97
N VAL A 359 20.16 23.30 7.35
CA VAL A 359 20.21 22.12 6.48
C VAL A 359 18.85 21.42 6.44
N GLY A 360 18.22 21.24 7.60
CA GLY A 360 16.90 20.63 7.75
C GLY A 360 15.80 21.43 7.04
N LEU A 361 15.85 22.76 7.13
CA LEU A 361 14.88 23.63 6.44
C LEU A 361 15.04 23.59 4.93
N GLN A 362 16.28 23.62 4.41
CA GLN A 362 16.50 23.48 2.97
C GLN A 362 15.98 22.13 2.44
N ARG A 363 16.21 21.04 3.20
CA ARG A 363 15.68 19.71 2.86
C ARG A 363 14.16 19.67 2.89
N LEU A 364 13.54 20.28 3.89
CA LEU A 364 12.09 20.36 4.01
C LEU A 364 11.47 21.12 2.82
N VAL A 365 12.03 22.26 2.44
CA VAL A 365 11.56 23.04 1.28
C VAL A 365 11.58 22.19 0.00
N ARG A 366 12.67 21.45 -0.24
CA ARG A 366 12.78 20.53 -1.39
C ARG A 366 11.78 19.38 -1.31
N ALA A 367 11.70 18.72 -0.16
CA ALA A 367 10.79 17.61 0.04
C ALA A 367 9.32 17.98 -0.16
N LEU A 368 8.91 19.20 0.20
CA LEU A 368 7.56 19.69 -0.09
C LEU A 368 7.31 19.86 -1.60
N ALA A 369 8.32 20.26 -2.37
CA ALA A 369 8.24 20.34 -3.82
C ALA A 369 8.22 18.94 -4.47
N ASP A 370 9.13 18.06 -4.06
CA ASP A 370 9.23 16.68 -4.55
C ASP A 370 7.92 15.92 -4.29
N LEU A 371 7.30 16.12 -3.11
CA LEU A 371 6.02 15.54 -2.77
C LEU A 371 4.87 16.06 -3.65
N ALA A 372 4.85 17.36 -3.96
CA ALA A 372 3.84 17.95 -4.83
C ALA A 372 3.96 17.44 -6.28
N GLU A 373 5.19 17.16 -6.73
CA GLU A 373 5.45 16.53 -8.03
C GLU A 373 5.03 15.05 -8.05
N ALA A 374 5.37 14.30 -7.00
CA ALA A 374 5.04 12.88 -6.89
C ALA A 374 3.53 12.62 -6.70
N LEU A 375 2.81 13.55 -6.06
CA LEU A 375 1.39 13.43 -5.73
C LEU A 375 0.60 14.68 -6.17
N PRO A 376 0.42 14.90 -7.49
CA PRO A 376 -0.24 16.10 -8.00
C PRO A 376 -1.73 16.19 -7.64
N GLU A 377 -2.36 15.06 -7.29
CA GLU A 377 -3.78 14.97 -6.93
C GLU A 377 -4.04 14.96 -5.41
N LEU A 378 -3.06 15.39 -4.61
CA LEU A 378 -3.20 15.43 -3.16
C LEU A 378 -4.42 16.28 -2.78
N ALA A 379 -5.29 15.74 -1.90
CA ALA A 379 -6.59 16.32 -1.59
C ALA A 379 -6.51 17.67 -0.84
N GLY A 380 -5.36 18.02 -0.27
CA GLY A 380 -5.11 19.27 0.42
C GLY A 380 -3.61 19.49 0.66
N PRO A 381 -3.19 20.70 1.07
CA PRO A 381 -1.78 20.97 1.33
C PRO A 381 -1.27 20.13 2.52
N PRO A 382 -0.08 19.54 2.43
CA PRO A 382 0.52 18.84 3.55
C PRO A 382 0.83 19.81 4.69
N ARG A 383 0.77 19.33 5.94
CA ARG A 383 1.10 20.13 7.12
C ARG A 383 2.56 19.96 7.48
N ALA A 384 3.34 21.04 7.44
CA ALA A 384 4.73 20.99 7.85
C ALA A 384 4.85 20.90 9.39
N VAL A 385 5.68 19.97 9.86
CA VAL A 385 6.03 19.82 11.29
C VAL A 385 7.54 19.98 11.42
N VAL A 386 7.99 21.04 12.09
CA VAL A 386 9.42 21.31 12.25
C VAL A 386 9.88 20.96 13.64
N THR A 387 10.74 19.94 13.75
CA THR A 387 11.25 19.44 15.02
C THR A 387 12.54 20.13 15.45
N LYS A 388 12.90 19.95 16.73
CA LYS A 388 14.15 20.43 17.34
C LYS A 388 14.32 21.95 17.28
N VAL A 389 13.23 22.71 17.44
CA VAL A 389 13.28 24.18 17.47
C VAL A 389 14.04 24.63 18.71
N ARG A 390 15.22 25.21 18.51
CA ARG A 390 16.14 25.63 19.58
C ARG A 390 17.01 26.81 19.17
N SER A 391 17.30 27.69 20.12
CA SER A 391 18.11 28.89 19.87
C SER A 391 19.55 28.58 19.46
N SER A 392 20.11 27.45 19.92
CA SER A 392 21.47 27.03 19.58
C SER A 392 21.69 26.71 18.09
N ALA A 393 20.62 26.44 17.34
CA ALA A 393 20.70 26.11 15.91
C ALA A 393 20.36 27.29 14.99
N VAL A 394 19.42 28.15 15.40
CA VAL A 394 18.87 29.22 14.53
C VAL A 394 18.98 30.63 15.12
N GLY A 395 19.51 30.76 16.33
CA GLY A 395 19.70 32.03 17.04
C GLY A 395 18.50 32.46 17.89
N GLN A 396 18.51 33.74 18.31
CA GLN A 396 17.44 34.33 19.13
C GLN A 396 16.10 34.37 18.39
N GLY A 397 15.02 34.04 19.10
CA GLY A 397 13.68 33.92 18.51
C GLY A 397 13.57 32.77 17.50
N PRO A 398 13.92 31.53 17.87
CA PRO A 398 14.03 30.41 16.92
C PRO A 398 12.73 30.13 16.16
N SER A 399 11.59 30.19 16.84
CA SER A 399 10.29 29.93 16.23
C SER A 399 9.94 30.93 15.13
N ALA A 400 10.15 32.23 15.39
CA ALA A 400 9.86 33.29 14.41
C ALA A 400 10.74 33.16 13.16
N ARG A 401 12.03 32.87 13.33
CA ARG A 401 12.97 32.70 12.21
C ARG A 401 12.62 31.49 11.34
N VAL A 402 12.26 30.37 11.96
CA VAL A 402 11.84 29.17 11.24
C VAL A 402 10.56 29.44 10.45
N ALA A 403 9.56 30.08 11.07
CA ALA A 403 8.32 30.45 10.40
C ALA A 403 8.56 31.42 9.23
N GLU A 404 9.41 32.43 9.41
CA GLU A 404 9.78 33.38 8.35
C GLU A 404 10.45 32.67 7.17
N ALA A 405 11.39 31.76 7.44
CA ALA A 405 12.08 30.99 6.40
C ALA A 405 11.11 30.12 5.60
N LEU A 406 10.21 29.39 6.27
CA LEU A 406 9.23 28.54 5.59
C LEU A 406 8.21 29.35 4.78
N ALA A 407 7.74 30.47 5.32
CA ALA A 407 6.83 31.36 4.61
C ALA A 407 7.48 31.93 3.34
N ARG A 408 8.78 32.26 3.41
CA ARG A 408 9.55 32.83 2.30
C ARG A 408 9.88 31.80 1.22
N TYR A 409 10.33 30.60 1.60
CA TYR A 409 10.92 29.66 0.64
C TYR A 409 9.98 28.52 0.22
N ALA A 410 8.96 28.20 1.03
CA ALA A 410 7.98 27.15 0.72
C ALA A 410 6.53 27.65 0.73
N GLY A 411 6.29 28.93 1.04
CA GLY A 411 4.92 29.47 1.15
C GLY A 411 4.14 28.94 2.36
N VAL A 412 4.78 28.19 3.26
CA VAL A 412 4.16 27.56 4.43
C VAL A 412 4.09 28.56 5.59
N ARG A 413 2.88 28.86 6.08
CA ARG A 413 2.65 29.88 7.12
C ARG A 413 2.17 29.31 8.45
N ASP A 414 1.67 28.09 8.44
CA ASP A 414 1.01 27.39 9.54
C ASP A 414 1.78 26.14 9.98
N ALA A 415 3.11 26.18 9.85
CA ALA A 415 3.97 25.09 10.29
C ALA A 415 3.87 24.87 11.80
N VAL A 416 3.74 23.61 12.21
CA VAL A 416 3.77 23.22 13.61
C VAL A 416 5.23 23.19 14.07
N LEU A 417 5.56 23.99 15.06
CA LEU A 417 6.91 24.11 15.59
C LEU A 417 7.03 23.30 16.89
N VAL A 418 7.89 22.28 16.88
CA VAL A 418 8.10 21.39 18.02
C VAL A 418 9.42 21.76 18.70
N PRO A 419 9.38 22.30 19.94
CA PRO A 419 10.58 22.63 20.70
C PRO A 419 11.53 21.44 20.85
N ASP A 420 12.83 21.70 20.89
CA ASP A 420 13.81 20.67 21.25
C ASP A 420 13.67 20.31 22.74
N ASP A 421 13.39 19.05 23.02
CA ASP A 421 13.33 18.50 24.38
C ASP A 421 14.00 17.14 24.41
N ARG A 422 15.32 17.18 24.28
CA ARG A 422 16.16 15.98 24.16
C ARG A 422 16.08 15.10 25.40
N ALA A 423 16.04 15.69 26.59
CA ALA A 423 15.96 14.94 27.84
C ALA A 423 14.67 14.10 27.91
N ALA A 424 13.52 14.68 27.53
CA ALA A 424 12.27 13.94 27.46
C ALA A 424 12.29 12.84 26.39
N CYS A 425 12.84 13.12 25.20
CA CYS A 425 12.97 12.13 24.13
C CYS A 425 13.89 10.96 24.51
N ASP A 426 15.02 11.25 25.15
CA ASP A 426 15.97 10.23 25.60
C ASP A 426 15.34 9.38 26.72
N LEU A 427 14.57 9.98 27.63
CA LEU A 427 13.83 9.25 28.67
C LEU A 427 12.74 8.34 28.07
N ALA A 428 11.98 8.83 27.09
CA ALA A 428 10.98 8.04 26.36
C ALA A 428 11.60 6.81 25.71
N LEU A 429 12.70 7.01 24.97
CA LEU A 429 13.42 5.91 24.33
C LEU A 429 14.01 4.92 25.35
N LEU A 430 14.63 5.43 26.42
CA LEU A 430 15.22 4.59 27.48
C LEU A 430 14.17 3.72 28.17
N THR A 431 12.95 4.25 28.36
CA THR A 431 11.87 3.56 29.06
C THR A 431 10.95 2.77 28.15
N GLY A 432 11.08 2.90 26.82
CA GLY A 432 10.17 2.29 25.85
C GLY A 432 8.74 2.82 25.97
N ARG A 433 8.56 4.10 26.30
CA ARG A 433 7.24 4.70 26.57
C ARG A 433 7.03 5.98 25.79
N THR A 434 5.78 6.37 25.61
CA THR A 434 5.42 7.62 24.92
C THR A 434 5.84 8.84 25.75
N LEU A 435 6.07 10.00 25.09
CA LEU A 435 6.36 11.26 25.81
C LEU A 435 5.24 11.64 26.79
N ARG A 436 3.99 11.29 26.45
CA ARG A 436 2.83 11.52 27.32
C ARG A 436 2.96 10.82 28.67
N GLU A 437 3.54 9.62 28.68
CA GLU A 437 3.64 8.79 29.88
C GLU A 437 4.85 9.14 30.74
N CYS A 438 6.02 9.34 30.13
CA CYS A 438 7.27 9.54 30.86
C CYS A 438 7.61 11.02 31.10
N ALA A 439 7.11 11.93 30.27
CA ALA A 439 7.43 13.35 30.31
C ALA A 439 6.19 14.23 29.97
N PRO A 440 5.10 14.17 30.77
CA PRO A 440 3.85 14.86 30.47
C PRO A 440 3.98 16.39 30.37
N GLY A 441 4.99 16.97 31.03
CA GLY A 441 5.33 18.40 30.99
C GLY A 441 6.28 18.80 29.85
N SER A 442 6.64 17.88 28.95
CA SER A 442 7.53 18.17 27.83
C SER A 442 6.93 19.24 26.90
N ALA A 443 7.75 20.21 26.51
CA ALA A 443 7.35 21.26 25.57
C ALA A 443 7.10 20.69 24.17
N ALA A 444 7.91 19.70 23.76
CA ALA A 444 7.71 18.96 22.51
C ALA A 444 6.36 18.23 22.49
N ARG A 445 6.05 17.51 23.58
CA ARG A 445 4.77 16.82 23.76
C ARG A 445 3.59 17.79 23.74
N THR A 446 3.72 18.95 24.38
CA THR A 446 2.65 19.98 24.40
C THR A 446 2.31 20.49 23.00
N ALA A 447 3.32 20.73 22.16
CA ALA A 447 3.13 21.14 20.77
C ALA A 447 2.42 20.03 19.95
N LEU A 448 2.84 18.77 20.11
CA LEU A 448 2.24 17.63 19.40
C LEU A 448 0.82 17.30 19.89
N ALA A 449 0.54 17.53 21.18
CA ALA A 449 -0.82 17.44 21.72
C ALA A 449 -1.74 18.54 21.18
N GLY A 450 -1.20 19.72 20.87
CA GLY A 450 -1.90 20.77 20.13
C GLY A 450 -2.27 20.33 18.73
N LEU A 451 -1.27 19.81 17.99
CA LEU A 451 -1.46 19.24 16.66
C LEU A 451 -2.53 18.14 16.64
N ALA A 452 -2.48 17.17 17.55
CA ALA A 452 -3.46 16.09 17.64
C ALA A 452 -4.89 16.61 17.88
N ARG A 453 -5.07 17.64 18.72
CA ARG A 453 -6.37 18.28 18.95
C ARG A 453 -6.91 18.97 17.69
N GLU A 454 -6.04 19.65 16.94
CA GLU A 454 -6.43 20.29 15.68
C GLU A 454 -6.85 19.25 14.63
N LEU A 455 -6.12 18.13 14.52
CA LEU A 455 -6.47 17.01 13.63
C LEU A 455 -7.84 16.43 13.99
N ALA A 456 -8.07 16.13 15.26
CA ALA A 456 -9.35 15.61 15.74
C ALA A 456 -10.51 16.61 15.49
N THR A 457 -10.27 17.91 15.70
CA THR A 457 -11.28 18.94 15.46
C THR A 457 -11.65 19.05 13.98
N ARG A 458 -10.65 19.10 13.09
CA ARG A 458 -10.87 19.14 11.63
C ARG A 458 -11.59 17.88 11.13
N ALA A 459 -11.29 16.74 11.73
CA ALA A 459 -11.99 15.50 11.42
C ALA A 459 -13.48 15.60 11.75
N LEU A 460 -13.83 16.13 12.92
CA LEU A 460 -15.22 16.34 13.32
C LEU A 460 -15.93 17.36 12.43
N GLU A 461 -15.26 18.45 12.05
CA GLU A 461 -15.80 19.48 11.15
C GLU A 461 -16.09 18.93 9.75
N ALA A 462 -15.10 18.26 9.14
CA ALA A 462 -15.24 17.63 7.83
C ALA A 462 -16.36 16.58 7.81
N ASP A 463 -16.61 15.92 8.95
CA ASP A 463 -17.72 14.99 9.05
C ASP A 463 -19.09 15.66 9.35
N GLY A 464 -19.08 16.87 9.93
CA GLY A 464 -20.27 17.63 10.33
C GLY A 464 -20.91 18.40 9.17
N GLU A 465 -20.14 18.75 8.14
CA GLU A 465 -20.63 19.44 6.94
C GLU A 465 -21.53 18.58 6.02
N GLY A 466 -21.84 17.33 6.41
CA GLY A 466 -22.89 16.54 5.76
C GLY A 466 -22.65 16.22 4.28
N THR A 467 -21.48 16.55 3.75
CA THR A 467 -21.04 16.01 2.47
C THR A 467 -20.54 14.62 2.79
N PRO A 468 -21.22 13.53 2.38
CA PRO A 468 -20.53 12.26 2.32
C PRO A 468 -19.33 12.51 1.42
N ALA A 469 -18.14 12.61 2.01
CA ALA A 469 -16.92 12.43 1.23
C ALA A 469 -17.19 11.12 0.49
N PRO A 470 -17.26 11.12 -0.85
CA PRO A 470 -17.49 9.88 -1.56
C PRO A 470 -16.46 8.94 -0.99
N VAL A 471 -16.90 7.78 -0.48
CA VAL A 471 -15.98 6.67 -0.21
C VAL A 471 -15.24 6.55 -1.53
N ARG A 472 -14.02 7.09 -1.57
CA ARG A 472 -13.19 7.13 -2.76
C ARG A 472 -12.72 5.70 -2.91
N THR A 473 -13.63 4.84 -3.33
CA THR A 473 -13.35 3.68 -4.16
C THR A 473 -12.78 4.28 -5.44
N ARG A 474 -11.53 4.77 -5.36
CA ARG A 474 -10.75 5.11 -6.54
C ARG A 474 -10.56 3.78 -7.24
N ARG A 475 -11.48 3.48 -8.16
CA ARG A 475 -11.34 2.40 -9.14
C ARG A 475 -9.94 2.57 -9.74
N ARG A 476 -9.17 1.49 -9.68
CA ARG A 476 -7.76 1.37 -10.05
C ARG A 476 -7.45 2.20 -11.30
N ARG A 477 -6.69 3.28 -11.14
CA ARG A 477 -6.23 4.12 -12.26
C ARG A 477 -4.85 3.62 -12.67
N TRP A 478 -4.83 2.75 -13.68
CA TRP A 478 -3.59 2.21 -14.25
C TRP A 478 -3.06 3.17 -15.32
N VAL A 479 -1.93 3.82 -15.04
CA VAL A 479 -1.22 4.65 -16.02
C VAL A 479 -0.50 3.73 -17.01
N ARG A 480 -0.95 3.70 -18.27
CA ARG A 480 -0.20 3.09 -19.37
C ARG A 480 0.74 4.13 -19.98
N MET A 481 2.06 3.93 -19.87
CA MET A 481 3.01 4.60 -20.76
C MET A 481 2.76 4.10 -22.18
N ARG A 482 2.41 5.01 -23.10
CA ARG A 482 2.29 4.71 -24.52
C ARG A 482 3.70 4.64 -25.12
N GLY A 483 4.08 3.45 -25.58
CA GLY A 483 5.23 3.23 -26.48
C GLY A 483 4.83 3.41 -27.94
#